data_AF-A0A4Y2R1F1-F1
#
_entry.id   AF-A0A4Y2R1F1-F1
#
_cell.length_a   1.000
_cell.length_b   1.000
_cell.length_c   1.000
_cell.angle_alpha   90.00
_cell.angle_beta   90.00
_cell.angle_gamma   90.00
#
_symmetry.space_group_name_H-M   'P 1'
#
loop_
_entity.id
_entity.type
_entity.pdbx_description
1 polymer ?
#
loop_
_entity_poly.entity_id
_entity_poly.type
_entity_poly.pdbx_seq_one_letter_code
_entity_poly.pdbx_strand_id
1 'polypeptide(L)'
;MDPRPNLGIMDYVVIGLSLLISTAIGIKFQISDRRKSSPTEYLLAGKSMSIFPVVMSITVTMLSAIIIIGHVGETFRYGIQIIVVCFGFPIGTVLASYIFLPVYFNCNVSTTYEYLDHRFGKTTRVAISALFLIQMMLFMSVVLYAPVIALSAVTDLSIEASILAFGAVCTFYCAV
;
A
#
# COMPACT_ATOMS: atom_id res chain seq x y z
N MET A 1 8.33 9.11 36.26
CA MET A 1 7.68 8.00 35.52
C MET A 1 6.47 8.61 34.88
N ASP A 2 6.58 8.99 33.61
CA ASP A 2 5.46 9.62 32.90
C ASP A 2 4.29 8.63 32.80
N PRO A 3 3.04 9.07 32.98
CA PRO A 3 1.87 8.20 32.87
C PRO A 3 1.82 7.62 31.45
N ARG A 4 1.61 6.30 31.35
CA ARG A 4 1.48 5.62 30.05
C ARG A 4 0.30 6.25 29.29
N PRO A 5 0.48 6.63 28.01
CA PRO A 5 -0.61 7.14 27.21
C PRO A 5 -1.60 5.99 26.96
N ASN A 6 -2.68 5.96 27.73
CA ASN A 6 -3.79 5.04 27.50
C ASN A 6 -4.71 5.65 26.44
N LEU A 7 -5.14 4.82 25.49
CA LEU A 7 -6.14 5.20 24.50
C LEU A 7 -7.41 5.63 25.22
N GLY A 8 -7.89 6.83 24.89
CA GLY A 8 -9.18 7.29 25.37
C GLY A 8 -10.31 6.45 24.76
N ILE A 9 -11.48 6.46 25.40
CA ILE A 9 -12.69 5.83 24.86
C ILE A 9 -12.97 6.33 23.43
N MET A 10 -12.67 7.60 23.15
CA MET A 10 -12.82 8.20 21.81
C MET A 10 -11.87 7.58 20.77
N ASP A 11 -10.65 7.20 21.14
CA ASP A 11 -9.69 6.59 20.20
C ASP A 11 -10.15 5.19 19.78
N TYR A 12 -10.65 4.40 20.74
CA TYR A 12 -11.25 3.09 20.44
C TYR A 12 -12.49 3.20 19.54
N VAL A 13 -13.32 4.22 19.76
CA VAL A 13 -14.49 4.48 18.90
C VAL A 13 -14.05 4.80 17.48
N VAL A 14 -13.03 5.66 17.29
CA VAL A 14 -12.51 6.01 15.95
C VAL A 14 -11.90 4.79 15.25
N ILE A 15 -11.12 3.96 15.97
CA ILE A 15 -10.55 2.73 15.42
C ILE A 15 -11.65 1.76 15.02
N GLY A 16 -12.63 1.52 15.89
CA GLY A 16 -13.75 0.64 15.59
C GLY A 16 -14.58 1.11 14.39
N LEU A 17 -14.86 2.40 14.32
CA LEU A 17 -15.68 2.99 13.26
C LEU A 17 -14.93 3.00 11.91
N SER A 18 -13.63 3.30 11.90
CA SER A 18 -12.81 3.22 10.69
C SER A 18 -12.72 1.80 10.13
N LEU A 19 -12.57 0.79 10.99
CA LEU A 19 -12.60 -0.63 10.61
C LEU A 19 -13.98 -1.03 10.05
N LEU A 20 -15.06 -0.64 10.72
CA LEU A 20 -16.43 -0.94 10.27
C LEU A 20 -16.73 -0.31 8.90
N ILE A 21 -16.36 0.94 8.67
CA ILE A 21 -16.52 1.59 7.36
C ILE A 21 -15.74 0.83 6.29
N SER A 22 -14.48 0.50 6.58
CA SER A 22 -13.59 -0.20 5.65
C SER A 22 -14.15 -1.58 5.26
N THR A 23 -14.58 -2.37 6.25
CA THR A 23 -15.21 -3.68 6.03
C THR A 23 -16.56 -3.54 5.30
N ALA A 24 -17.37 -2.54 5.62
CA ALA A 24 -18.66 -2.34 4.95
C ALA A 24 -18.48 -2.02 3.45
N ILE A 25 -17.45 -1.26 3.08
CA ILE A 25 -17.10 -0.99 1.68
C ILE A 25 -16.66 -2.30 0.99
N GLY A 26 -15.78 -3.09 1.61
CA GLY A 26 -15.33 -4.40 1.10
C GLY A 26 -16.50 -5.34 0.83
N ILE A 27 -17.37 -5.55 1.83
CA ILE A 27 -18.56 -6.41 1.69
C ILE A 27 -19.50 -5.90 0.58
N LYS A 28 -19.73 -4.59 0.49
CA LYS A 28 -20.60 -4.03 -0.56
C LYS A 28 -20.01 -4.27 -1.96
N PHE A 29 -18.71 -4.08 -2.11
CA PHE A 29 -18.01 -4.38 -3.36
C PHE A 29 -18.04 -5.87 -3.69
N GLN A 30 -17.75 -6.74 -2.72
CA GLN A 30 -17.80 -8.19 -2.87
C GLN A 30 -19.19 -8.68 -3.32
N ILE A 31 -20.26 -8.15 -2.74
CA ILE A 31 -21.64 -8.49 -3.12
C ILE A 31 -21.99 -7.94 -4.51
N SER A 32 -21.55 -6.72 -4.84
CA SER A 32 -21.80 -6.08 -6.13
C SER A 32 -21.03 -6.74 -7.28
N ASP A 33 -19.81 -7.25 -7.01
CA ASP A 33 -18.87 -7.74 -8.02
C ASP A 33 -18.95 -9.27 -8.24
N ARG A 34 -19.67 -10.00 -7.38
CA ARG A 34 -20.01 -11.43 -7.59
C ARG A 34 -20.71 -11.73 -8.92
N ARG A 35 -21.19 -10.72 -9.65
CA ARG A 35 -21.79 -10.88 -10.99
C ARG A 35 -20.78 -10.87 -12.14
N LYS A 36 -19.49 -10.57 -11.91
CA LYS A 36 -18.51 -10.33 -12.98
C LYS A 36 -17.13 -10.97 -12.71
N SER A 37 -17.10 -12.28 -12.56
CA SER A 37 -15.93 -13.04 -12.12
C SER A 37 -14.91 -13.32 -13.24
N SER A 38 -14.33 -12.29 -13.85
CA SER A 38 -13.13 -12.45 -14.69
C SER A 38 -11.91 -11.84 -13.98
N PRO A 39 -10.77 -12.55 -13.86
CA PRO A 39 -9.56 -12.01 -13.21
C PRO A 39 -9.07 -10.73 -13.90
N THR A 40 -9.32 -10.59 -15.20
CA THR A 40 -9.02 -9.39 -15.98
C THR A 40 -9.91 -8.21 -15.56
N GLU A 41 -11.18 -8.47 -15.22
CA GLU A 41 -12.11 -7.43 -14.76
C GLU A 41 -11.79 -6.99 -13.34
N TYR A 42 -11.36 -7.91 -12.47
CA TYR A 42 -10.90 -7.59 -11.12
C TYR A 42 -9.59 -6.78 -11.12
N LEU A 43 -8.60 -7.18 -11.92
CA LEU A 43 -7.27 -6.53 -11.94
C LEU A 43 -7.23 -5.23 -12.74
N LEU A 44 -8.01 -5.12 -13.82
CA LEU A 44 -8.01 -3.95 -14.70
C LEU A 44 -9.26 -3.08 -14.55
N ALA A 45 -10.21 -3.45 -13.70
CA ALA A 45 -11.50 -2.77 -13.54
C ALA A 45 -12.19 -2.46 -14.88
N GLY A 46 -12.12 -3.43 -15.81
CA GLY A 46 -12.64 -3.31 -17.17
C GLY A 46 -12.03 -2.16 -18.00
N LYS A 47 -10.85 -1.63 -17.63
CA LYS A 47 -10.20 -0.45 -18.23
C LYS A 47 -11.09 0.81 -18.27
N SER A 48 -12.12 0.88 -17.43
CA SER A 48 -13.17 1.92 -17.46
C SER A 48 -13.24 2.80 -16.22
N MET A 49 -12.21 2.75 -15.36
CA MET A 49 -12.17 3.59 -14.16
C MET A 49 -12.02 5.07 -14.50
N SER A 50 -12.79 5.90 -13.79
CA SER A 50 -12.64 7.36 -13.83
C SER A 50 -11.27 7.79 -13.29
N ILE A 51 -10.79 8.94 -13.74
CA ILE A 51 -9.48 9.50 -13.37
C ILE A 51 -9.37 9.69 -11.85
N PHE A 52 -10.45 10.11 -11.19
CA PHE A 52 -10.41 10.46 -9.77
C PHE A 52 -10.10 9.24 -8.86
N PRO A 53 -10.82 8.10 -8.94
CA PRO A 53 -10.45 6.88 -8.22
C PRO A 53 -9.02 6.40 -8.50
N VAL A 54 -8.56 6.50 -9.75
CA VAL A 54 -7.21 6.05 -10.14
C VAL A 54 -6.13 6.89 -9.45
N VAL A 55 -6.27 8.22 -9.48
CA VAL A 55 -5.33 9.13 -8.80
C VAL A 55 -5.31 8.87 -7.30
N MET A 56 -6.49 8.76 -6.68
CA MET A 56 -6.60 8.47 -5.24
C MET A 56 -5.93 7.15 -4.87
N SER A 57 -6.15 6.08 -5.65
CA SER A 57 -5.52 4.78 -5.40
C SER A 57 -3.99 4.87 -5.50
N ILE A 58 -3.46 5.51 -6.53
CA ILE A 58 -2.01 5.67 -6.72
C ILE A 58 -1.40 6.48 -5.56
N THR A 59 -2.05 7.57 -5.14
CA THR A 59 -1.60 8.37 -4.01
C THR A 59 -1.58 7.56 -2.71
N VAL A 60 -2.63 6.79 -2.43
CA VAL A 60 -2.68 5.92 -1.24
C VAL A 60 -1.59 4.85 -1.29
N THR A 61 -1.31 4.25 -2.44
CA THR A 61 -0.25 3.24 -2.59
C THR A 61 1.16 3.82 -2.35
N MET A 62 1.39 5.08 -2.70
CA MET A 62 2.69 5.72 -2.48
C MET A 62 2.92 6.16 -1.03
N LEU A 63 1.86 6.38 -0.26
CA LEU A 63 1.96 6.81 1.12
C LEU A 63 2.11 5.61 2.05
N SER A 64 3.24 5.54 2.75
CA SER A 64 3.50 4.54 3.80
C SER A 64 3.87 5.22 5.11
N ALA A 65 3.50 4.61 6.24
CA ALA A 65 3.86 5.08 7.57
C ALA A 65 5.39 5.23 7.74
N ILE A 66 6.17 4.35 7.11
CA ILE A 66 7.64 4.41 7.13
C ILE A 66 8.14 5.71 6.50
N ILE A 67 7.55 6.12 5.38
CA ILE A 67 7.95 7.33 4.65
C ILE A 67 7.67 8.56 5.52
N ILE A 68 6.53 8.60 6.20
CA ILE A 68 6.17 9.71 7.09
C ILE A 68 7.16 9.82 8.27
N ILE A 69 7.39 8.71 8.98
CA ILE A 69 8.32 8.69 10.12
C ILE A 69 9.75 8.98 9.65
N GLY A 70 10.15 8.43 8.51
CA GLY A 70 11.45 8.63 7.90
C GLY A 70 11.71 10.08 7.51
N HIS A 71 10.76 10.74 6.82
CA HIS A 71 10.90 12.14 6.46
C HIS A 71 10.96 13.07 7.67
N VAL A 72 10.16 12.79 8.70
CA VAL A 72 10.20 13.55 9.95
C VAL A 72 11.56 13.38 10.63
N GLY A 73 12.07 12.15 10.74
CA GLY A 73 13.40 11.86 11.29
C GLY A 73 14.53 12.55 10.52
N GLU A 74 14.46 12.54 9.19
CA GLU A 74 15.41 13.22 8.32
C GLU A 74 15.37 14.75 8.51
N THR A 75 14.16 15.32 8.59
CA THR A 75 13.97 16.76 8.82
C THR A 75 14.51 17.19 10.17
N PHE A 76 14.32 16.37 11.22
CA PHE A 76 14.84 16.66 12.55
C PHE A 76 16.37 16.64 12.60
N ARG A 77 17.02 15.77 11.80
CA ARG A 77 18.47 15.58 11.86
C ARG A 77 19.25 16.47 10.87
N TYR A 78 18.71 16.69 9.68
CA TYR A 78 19.37 17.37 8.57
C TYR A 78 18.63 18.64 8.08
N GLY A 79 17.48 18.96 8.67
CA GLY A 79 16.72 20.18 8.37
C GLY A 79 15.92 20.10 7.06
N ILE A 80 15.75 21.24 6.40
CA ILE A 80 14.82 21.41 5.27
C ILE A 80 15.31 20.81 3.94
N GLN A 81 16.50 20.23 3.89
CA GLN A 81 17.10 19.68 2.67
C GLN A 81 16.21 18.63 1.99
N ILE A 82 15.38 17.93 2.76
CA ILE A 82 14.42 16.93 2.25
C ILE A 82 13.39 17.51 1.27
N ILE A 83 13.18 18.83 1.23
CA ILE A 83 12.24 19.49 0.31
C ILE A 83 12.58 19.25 -1.17
N VAL A 84 13.84 18.94 -1.47
CA VAL A 84 14.27 18.56 -2.83
C VAL A 84 13.50 17.33 -3.34
N VAL A 85 13.16 16.39 -2.45
CA VAL A 85 12.35 15.21 -2.80
C VAL A 85 10.94 15.60 -3.23
N CYS A 86 10.34 16.62 -2.60
CA CYS A 86 9.01 17.12 -2.96
C CYS A 86 8.95 17.66 -4.39
N PHE A 87 10.06 18.19 -4.92
CA PHE A 87 10.15 18.63 -6.32
C PHE A 87 10.60 17.51 -7.27
N GLY A 88 11.56 16.69 -6.85
CA GLY A 88 12.10 15.61 -7.69
C GLY A 88 11.09 14.50 -7.99
N PHE A 89 10.28 14.12 -7.00
CA PHE A 89 9.31 13.04 -7.13
C PHE A 89 8.21 13.30 -8.18
N PRO A 90 7.51 14.46 -8.20
CA PRO A 90 6.52 14.76 -9.24
C PRO A 90 7.16 14.89 -10.63
N ILE A 91 8.33 15.53 -10.74
CA ILE A 91 9.04 15.66 -12.03
C ILE A 91 9.41 14.27 -12.58
N GLY A 92 9.98 13.41 -11.74
CA GLY A 92 10.32 12.04 -12.11
C GLY A 92 9.09 11.23 -12.53
N THR A 93 7.97 11.41 -11.83
CA THR A 93 6.70 10.72 -12.16
C THR A 93 6.14 11.18 -13.51
N VAL A 94 6.16 12.48 -13.80
CA VAL A 94 5.73 13.03 -15.09
C VAL A 94 6.63 12.53 -16.21
N LEU A 95 7.96 12.56 -16.03
CA LEU A 95 8.88 12.07 -17.03
C LEU A 95 8.69 10.57 -17.29
N ALA A 96 8.52 9.79 -16.23
CA ALA A 96 8.28 8.36 -16.33
C ALA A 96 6.95 8.05 -17.04
N SER A 97 5.89 8.83 -16.78
CA SER A 97 4.62 8.65 -17.47
C SER A 97 4.73 8.98 -18.96
N TYR A 98 5.43 10.04 -19.35
CA TYR A 98 5.62 10.37 -20.77
C TYR A 98 6.47 9.35 -21.53
N ILE A 99 7.48 8.75 -20.87
CA ILE A 99 8.41 7.82 -21.53
C ILE A 99 7.88 6.37 -21.51
N PHE A 100 7.48 5.87 -20.34
CA PHE A 100 7.17 4.45 -20.17
C PHE A 100 5.71 4.10 -20.45
N LEU A 101 4.76 5.00 -20.12
CA LEU A 101 3.34 4.75 -20.36
C LEU A 101 3.02 4.46 -21.83
N PRO A 102 3.48 5.22 -22.84
CA PRO A 102 3.16 4.90 -24.24
C PRO A 102 3.74 3.55 -24.67
N VAL A 103 4.89 3.16 -24.15
CA VAL A 103 5.49 1.84 -24.45
C VAL A 103 4.61 0.71 -23.94
N TYR A 104 4.16 0.78 -22.68
CA TYR A 104 3.28 -0.25 -22.12
C TYR A 104 1.91 -0.32 -22.82
N PHE A 105 1.33 0.84 -23.15
CA PHE A 105 0.06 0.89 -23.87
C PHE A 105 0.17 0.33 -25.31
N ASN A 106 1.25 0.64 -26.03
CA ASN A 106 1.47 0.12 -27.39
C ASN A 106 1.70 -1.40 -27.41
N CYS A 107 2.34 -1.95 -26.37
CA CYS A 107 2.54 -3.39 -26.25
C CYS A 107 1.30 -4.16 -25.75
N ASN A 108 0.20 -3.47 -25.39
CA ASN A 108 -1.03 -4.06 -24.83
C ASN A 108 -0.78 -5.02 -23.65
N VAL A 109 0.27 -4.77 -22.87
CA VAL A 109 0.61 -5.60 -21.70
C VAL A 109 -0.25 -5.21 -20.50
N SER A 110 -0.62 -6.19 -19.69
CA SER A 110 -1.39 -5.95 -18.45
C SER A 110 -0.47 -5.78 -17.24
N THR A 111 0.77 -6.27 -17.32
CA THR A 111 1.77 -6.14 -16.24
C THR A 111 3.14 -5.74 -16.78
N THR A 112 3.92 -5.03 -15.98
CA THR A 112 5.31 -4.67 -16.33
C THR A 112 6.17 -5.91 -16.57
N TYR A 113 5.91 -7.01 -15.85
CA TYR A 113 6.65 -8.27 -16.03
C TYR A 113 6.34 -8.97 -17.34
N GLU A 114 5.14 -8.79 -17.88
CA GLU A 114 4.75 -9.30 -19.20
C GLU A 114 5.51 -8.57 -20.32
N TYR A 115 5.72 -7.26 -20.19
CA TYR A 115 6.62 -6.54 -21.10
C TYR A 115 8.05 -7.10 -21.07
N LEU A 116 8.56 -7.41 -19.87
CA LEU A 116 9.88 -8.03 -19.72
C LEU A 116 9.95 -9.44 -20.31
N ASP A 117 8.85 -10.19 -20.28
CA ASP A 117 8.71 -11.49 -20.95
C ASP A 117 8.86 -11.36 -22.47
N HIS A 118 8.16 -10.39 -23.07
CA HIS A 118 8.26 -10.13 -24.51
C HIS A 118 9.67 -9.70 -24.92
N ARG A 119 10.40 -8.96 -24.08
CA ARG A 119 11.72 -8.42 -24.41
C ARG A 119 12.88 -9.38 -24.11
N PHE A 120 12.82 -10.11 -23.00
CA PHE A 120 13.92 -10.90 -22.45
C PHE A 120 13.57 -12.38 -22.18
N GLY A 121 12.32 -12.78 -22.45
CA GLY A 121 11.84 -14.14 -22.29
C GLY A 121 11.36 -14.51 -20.88
N LYS A 122 10.78 -15.71 -20.80
CA LYS A 122 10.08 -16.23 -19.61
C LYS A 122 10.95 -16.34 -18.37
N THR A 123 12.23 -16.70 -18.53
CA THR A 123 13.17 -16.83 -17.40
C THR A 123 13.32 -15.52 -16.66
N THR A 124 13.43 -14.41 -17.40
CA THR A 124 13.56 -13.05 -16.84
C THR A 124 12.29 -12.63 -16.12
N ARG A 125 11.11 -12.94 -16.69
CA ARG A 125 9.82 -12.69 -16.04
C ARG A 125 9.72 -13.39 -14.68
N VAL A 126 10.05 -14.67 -14.62
CA VAL A 126 9.94 -15.46 -13.38
C VAL A 126 10.96 -14.96 -12.35
N ALA A 127 12.21 -14.71 -12.75
CA ALA A 127 13.25 -14.22 -11.84
C ALA A 127 12.88 -12.86 -11.23
N ILE A 128 12.45 -11.90 -12.05
CA ILE A 128 12.09 -10.56 -11.58
C ILE A 128 10.81 -10.59 -10.73
N SER A 129 9.82 -11.39 -11.11
CA SER A 129 8.59 -11.53 -10.31
C SER A 129 8.89 -12.15 -8.94
N ALA A 130 9.76 -13.17 -8.88
CA ALA A 130 10.19 -13.78 -7.62
C ALA A 130 10.97 -12.81 -6.74
N LEU A 131 11.93 -12.07 -7.31
CA LEU A 131 12.67 -11.03 -6.59
C LEU A 131 11.76 -9.93 -6.05
N PHE A 132 10.78 -9.50 -6.84
CA PHE A 132 9.79 -8.52 -6.40
C PHE A 132 8.93 -9.04 -5.24
N LEU A 133 8.47 -10.30 -5.30
CA LEU A 133 7.72 -10.90 -4.20
C LEU A 133 8.55 -10.95 -2.92
N ILE A 134 9.81 -11.37 -2.99
CA ILE A 134 10.71 -11.40 -1.82
C ILE A 134 10.92 -9.98 -1.27
N GLN A 135 11.22 -9.01 -2.15
CA GLN A 135 11.38 -7.62 -1.76
C GLN A 135 10.12 -7.06 -1.08
N MET A 136 8.95 -7.35 -1.63
CA MET A 136 7.67 -6.90 -1.08
C MET A 136 7.35 -7.58 0.25
N MET A 137 7.65 -8.86 0.42
CA MET A 137 7.49 -9.55 1.71
C MET A 137 8.35 -8.91 2.81
N LEU A 138 9.61 -8.60 2.50
CA LEU A 138 10.52 -7.93 3.43
C LEU A 138 10.04 -6.51 3.74
N PHE A 139 9.65 -5.74 2.72
CA PHE A 139 9.16 -4.38 2.89
C PHE A 139 7.89 -4.34 3.74
N MET A 140 6.90 -5.19 3.43
CA MET A 140 5.63 -5.25 4.18
C MET A 140 5.84 -5.67 5.63
N SER A 141 6.83 -6.52 5.92
CA SER A 141 7.18 -6.89 7.30
C SER A 141 7.63 -5.67 8.12
N VAL A 142 8.45 -4.79 7.52
CA VAL A 142 8.87 -3.53 8.18
C VAL A 142 7.69 -2.56 8.33
N VAL A 143 6.83 -2.46 7.30
CA VAL A 143 5.65 -1.58 7.33
C VAL A 143 4.69 -1.98 8.44
N LEU A 144 4.45 -3.28 8.62
CA LEU A 144 3.57 -3.79 9.68
C LEU A 144 4.16 -3.61 11.08
N TYR A 145 5.48 -3.53 11.22
CA TYR A 145 6.11 -3.41 12.53
C TYR A 145 5.87 -2.04 13.20
N ALA A 146 5.84 -0.97 12.42
CA ALA A 146 5.59 0.39 12.93
C ALA A 146 4.25 0.54 13.70
N PRO A 147 3.08 0.14 13.15
CA PRO A 147 1.82 0.20 13.88
C PRO A 147 1.75 -0.81 15.04
N VAL A 148 2.45 -1.95 14.94
CA VAL A 148 2.51 -2.93 16.04
C VAL A 148 3.23 -2.37 17.26
N ILE A 149 4.36 -1.68 17.07
CA ILE A 149 5.05 -1.01 18.19
C ILE A 149 4.12 0.01 18.83
N ALA A 150 3.48 0.85 18.01
CA ALA A 150 2.53 1.84 18.50
C ALA A 150 1.37 1.20 19.28
N LEU A 151 0.81 0.10 18.77
CA LEU A 151 -0.27 -0.64 19.42
C LEU A 151 0.18 -1.25 20.76
N SER A 152 1.34 -1.91 20.79
CA SER A 152 1.89 -2.50 22.02
C SER A 152 2.19 -1.45 23.10
N ALA A 153 2.57 -0.24 22.70
CA ALA A 153 2.84 0.86 23.62
C ALA A 153 1.58 1.38 24.34
N VAL A 154 0.39 1.17 23.74
CA VAL A 154 -0.88 1.72 24.26
C VAL A 154 -1.86 0.66 24.79
N THR A 155 -1.64 -0.62 24.51
CA THR A 155 -2.57 -1.71 24.91
C THR A 155 -2.01 -2.68 25.96
N ASP A 156 -0.80 -2.45 26.49
CA ASP A 156 -0.07 -3.35 27.41
C ASP A 156 0.06 -4.82 26.91
N LEU A 157 -0.28 -5.08 25.64
CA LEU A 157 -0.17 -6.39 24.99
C LEU A 157 1.28 -6.73 24.69
N SER A 158 1.61 -8.02 24.72
CA SER A 158 2.91 -8.47 24.21
C SER A 158 3.03 -8.13 22.72
N ILE A 159 4.26 -7.90 22.26
CA ILE A 159 4.54 -7.59 20.85
C ILE A 159 4.01 -8.72 19.96
N GLU A 160 4.20 -9.98 20.37
CA GLU A 160 3.72 -11.16 19.64
C GLU A 160 2.19 -11.17 19.47
N ALA A 161 1.44 -10.89 20.53
CA ALA A 161 -0.03 -10.82 20.48
C ALA A 161 -0.49 -9.64 19.60
N SER A 162 0.23 -8.52 19.64
CA SER A 162 -0.05 -7.33 18.83
C SER A 162 0.17 -7.58 17.34
N ILE A 163 1.23 -8.32 16.97
CA ILE A 163 1.49 -8.76 15.59
C ILE A 163 0.32 -9.61 15.08
N LEU A 164 -0.09 -10.62 15.85
CA LEU A 164 -1.17 -11.53 15.45
C LEU A 164 -2.51 -10.79 15.29
N ALA A 165 -2.86 -9.93 16.24
CA ALA A 165 -4.10 -9.16 16.18
C ALA A 165 -4.12 -8.22 14.96
N PHE A 166 -3.06 -7.43 14.77
CA PHE A 166 -2.98 -6.49 13.65
C PHE A 166 -2.93 -7.20 12.29
N GLY A 167 -2.17 -8.30 12.21
CA GLY A 167 -2.10 -9.16 11.03
C GLY A 167 -3.47 -9.75 10.68
N ALA A 168 -4.20 -10.29 11.64
CA ALA A 168 -5.53 -10.86 11.42
C ALA A 168 -6.53 -9.82 10.89
N VAL A 169 -6.53 -8.61 11.46
CA VAL A 169 -7.40 -7.51 11.01
C VAL A 169 -7.04 -7.08 9.58
N CYS A 170 -5.74 -6.95 9.28
CA CYS A 170 -5.26 -6.59 7.94
C CYS A 170 -5.60 -7.67 6.90
N THR A 171 -5.38 -8.95 7.22
CA THR A 171 -5.75 -10.06 6.35
C THR A 171 -7.25 -10.14 6.13
N PHE A 172 -8.05 -9.94 7.18
CA PHE A 172 -9.50 -9.92 7.06
C PHE A 172 -9.97 -8.77 6.16
N TYR A 173 -9.41 -7.56 6.33
CA TYR A 173 -9.69 -6.42 5.47
C TYR A 173 -9.32 -6.68 4.01
N CYS A 174 -8.15 -7.27 3.74
CA CYS A 174 -7.73 -7.58 2.37
C CYS A 174 -8.51 -8.73 1.71
N ALA A 175 -9.05 -9.65 2.51
CA ALA A 175 -9.78 -10.82 2.03
C ALA A 175 -11.26 -10.53 1.70
N VAL A 176 -11.82 -9.47 2.30
CA VAL A 176 -13.22 -9.05 2.16
C VAL A 176 -13.36 -8.00 1.08
#